data_AF-B4W1M2-F1
#
_entry.id   AF-B4W1M2-F1
#
_cell.length_a   1.000
_cell.length_b   1.000
_cell.length_c   1.000
_cell.angle_alpha   90.00
_cell.angle_beta   90.00
_cell.angle_gamma   90.00
#
_symmetry.space_group_name_H-M   'P 1'
#
loop_
_entity.id
_entity.type
_entity.pdbx_description
1 polymer ?
#
loop_
_entity_poly.entity_id
_entity_poly.type
_entity_poly.pdbx_seq_one_letter_code
_entity_poly.pdbx_strand_id
1 'polypeptide(L)'
;MTPAKILFIGIDGADRDLILQWADEGLLPTFQSLLKKGAWGITHDPPGINGCHWPTFLSGVSPAQHGRYWAQQIQPGTYEIKPFGFPWEPFWNVLSRAGRNVPWVILIF
;
A
#
# COMPACT_ATOMS: atom_id res chain seq x y z
N MET A 1 -0.03 23.65 -20.30
CA MET A 1 -0.64 22.34 -19.98
C MET A 1 -0.81 22.26 -18.48
N THR A 2 -2.00 21.93 -17.98
CA THR A 2 -2.18 21.63 -16.55
C THR A 2 -1.44 20.35 -16.21
N PRO A 3 -0.70 20.28 -15.10
CA PRO A 3 -0.06 19.04 -14.67
C PRO A 3 -1.11 17.94 -14.48
N ALA A 4 -0.80 16.72 -14.90
CA ALA A 4 -1.65 15.58 -14.66
C ALA A 4 -1.83 15.37 -13.14
N LYS A 5 -3.07 15.18 -12.70
CA LYS A 5 -3.37 14.79 -11.31
C LYS A 5 -3.13 13.29 -11.19
N ILE A 6 -2.41 12.88 -10.16
CA ILE A 6 -2.11 11.47 -9.87
C ILE A 6 -2.97 11.05 -8.68
N LEU A 7 -3.60 9.87 -8.78
CA LEU A 7 -4.37 9.25 -7.71
C LEU A 7 -3.80 7.86 -7.45
N PHE A 8 -3.51 7.57 -6.18
CA PHE A 8 -3.18 6.23 -5.71
C PHE A 8 -4.38 5.67 -4.95
N ILE A 9 -4.77 4.45 -5.27
CA ILE A 9 -5.84 3.72 -4.59
C ILE A 9 -5.24 2.42 -4.08
N GLY A 10 -5.24 2.23 -2.77
CA GLY A 10 -4.99 0.93 -2.15
C GLY A 10 -6.30 0.39 -1.60
N ILE A 11 -6.56 -0.89 -1.82
CA ILE A 11 -7.78 -1.58 -1.40
C ILE A 11 -7.34 -2.68 -0.45
N ASP A 12 -7.67 -2.55 0.83
CA ASP A 12 -7.29 -3.53 1.85
C ASP A 12 -8.20 -4.77 1.75
N GLY A 13 -7.64 -5.96 1.96
CA GLY A 13 -8.37 -7.23 1.82
C GLY A 13 -8.83 -7.57 0.39
N ALA A 14 -8.36 -6.86 -0.63
CA ALA A 14 -8.66 -7.14 -2.03
C ALA A 14 -7.91 -8.38 -2.54
N ASP A 15 -8.60 -9.52 -2.58
CA ASP A 15 -8.06 -10.74 -3.20
C ASP A 15 -7.91 -10.54 -4.72
N ARG A 16 -6.67 -10.66 -5.20
CA ARG A 16 -6.32 -10.50 -6.61
C ARG A 16 -7.07 -11.48 -7.50
N ASP A 17 -7.16 -12.74 -7.11
CA ASP A 17 -7.68 -13.80 -7.97
C ASP A 17 -9.20 -13.65 -8.12
N LEU A 18 -9.89 -13.25 -7.05
CA LEU A 18 -11.31 -12.88 -7.11
C LEU A 18 -11.54 -11.64 -8.00
N ILE A 19 -10.70 -10.60 -7.89
CA ILE A 19 -10.82 -9.40 -8.73
C ILE A 19 -10.65 -9.76 -10.21
N LEU A 20 -9.65 -10.56 -10.55
CA LEU A 20 -9.41 -10.98 -11.92
C LEU A 20 -10.57 -11.82 -12.46
N GLN A 21 -11.06 -12.79 -11.67
CA GLN A 21 -12.20 -13.62 -12.03
C GLN A 21 -13.45 -12.77 -12.28
N TRP A 22 -13.85 -11.91 -11.33
CA TRP A 22 -15.05 -11.11 -11.45
C TRP A 22 -14.94 -10.01 -12.52
N ALA A 23 -13.73 -9.53 -12.82
CA ALA A 23 -13.51 -8.64 -13.96
C ALA A 23 -13.69 -9.37 -15.30
N ASP A 24 -13.28 -10.63 -15.40
CA ASP A 24 -13.49 -11.46 -16.60
C ASP A 24 -14.97 -11.80 -16.80
N GLU A 25 -15.67 -12.15 -15.71
CA GLU A 25 -17.13 -12.38 -15.70
C GLU A 25 -17.96 -11.11 -15.96
N GLY A 26 -17.32 -9.93 -16.01
CA GLY A 26 -17.98 -8.64 -16.26
C GLY A 26 -18.70 -8.03 -15.05
N LEU A 27 -18.55 -8.63 -13.87
CA LEU A 27 -19.12 -8.13 -12.60
C LEU A 27 -18.37 -6.90 -12.07
N LEU A 28 -17.09 -6.74 -12.44
CA LEU A 28 -16.27 -5.57 -12.10
C LEU A 28 -15.90 -4.75 -13.35
N PRO A 29 -16.85 -4.00 -13.95
CA PRO A 29 -16.63 -3.31 -15.22
C PRO A 29 -15.52 -2.25 -15.18
N THR A 30 -15.34 -1.58 -14.04
CA THR A 30 -14.25 -0.60 -13.85
C THR A 30 -12.89 -1.29 -13.85
N PHE A 31 -12.72 -2.38 -13.10
CA PHE A 31 -11.49 -3.16 -13.11
C PHE A 31 -11.22 -3.76 -14.49
N GLN A 32 -12.25 -4.30 -15.14
CA GLN A 32 -12.12 -4.82 -16.50
C GLN A 32 -11.60 -3.74 -17.48
N SER A 33 -12.13 -2.52 -17.40
CA SER A 33 -11.65 -1.40 -18.23
C SER A 33 -10.20 -1.00 -17.88
N LEU A 34 -9.82 -1.00 -16.60
CA LEU A 34 -8.45 -0.69 -16.18
C LEU A 34 -7.46 -1.74 -16.65
N LEU A 35 -7.78 -3.03 -16.52
CA LEU A 35 -6.96 -4.15 -16.98
C LEU A 35 -6.75 -4.14 -18.50
N LYS A 36 -7.76 -3.71 -19.28
CA LYS A 36 -7.68 -3.61 -20.76
C LYS A 36 -6.91 -2.39 -21.27
N LYS A 37 -6.97 -1.25 -20.56
CA LYS A 37 -6.43 0.03 -21.03
C LYS A 37 -5.12 0.44 -20.37
N GLY A 38 -4.82 -0.13 -19.19
CA GLY A 38 -3.65 0.18 -18.40
C GLY A 38 -2.57 -0.90 -18.46
N ALA A 39 -1.49 -0.66 -17.74
CA ALA A 39 -0.48 -1.66 -17.44
C ALA A 39 -0.74 -2.23 -16.05
N TRP A 40 -0.58 -3.55 -15.89
CA TRP A 40 -0.72 -4.22 -14.62
C TRP A 40 0.26 -5.39 -14.53
N GLY A 41 0.53 -5.83 -13.30
CA GLY A 41 1.41 -6.96 -13.03
C GLY A 41 1.16 -7.51 -11.64
N ILE A 42 1.63 -8.73 -11.41
CA ILE A 42 1.50 -9.41 -10.12
C ILE A 42 2.72 -9.08 -9.26
N THR A 43 2.47 -8.61 -8.04
CA THR A 43 3.49 -8.46 -7.00
C THR A 43 3.47 -9.66 -6.06
N HIS A 44 4.58 -9.87 -5.37
CA HIS A 44 4.72 -10.93 -4.37
C HIS A 44 5.01 -10.32 -3.01
N ASP A 45 4.37 -10.86 -1.99
CA ASP A 45 4.59 -10.48 -0.61
C ASP A 45 5.73 -11.29 0.00
N PRO A 46 6.48 -10.72 0.96
CA PRO A 46 7.44 -11.50 1.71
C PRO A 46 6.71 -12.57 2.54
N PRO A 47 7.23 -13.80 2.60
CA PRO A 47 6.51 -14.91 3.22
C PRO A 47 6.32 -14.69 4.73
N GLY A 48 5.09 -14.89 5.21
CA GLY A 48 4.76 -14.93 6.64
C GLY A 48 4.64 -13.57 7.34
N ILE A 49 4.60 -12.45 6.61
CA ILE A 49 4.42 -11.12 7.19
C ILE A 49 3.26 -10.37 6.51
N ASN A 50 2.30 -9.86 7.30
CA ASN A 50 1.15 -9.12 6.78
C ASN A 50 1.06 -7.68 7.33
N GLY A 51 1.95 -7.27 8.24
CA GLY A 51 1.92 -5.95 8.87
C GLY A 51 2.73 -4.88 8.15
N CYS A 52 3.36 -5.21 7.01
CA CYS A 52 4.41 -4.39 6.40
C CYS A 52 3.98 -3.59 5.16
N HIS A 53 2.90 -3.99 4.47
CA HIS A 53 2.55 -3.42 3.16
C HIS A 53 2.34 -1.91 3.19
N TRP A 54 1.51 -1.41 4.11
CA TRP A 54 1.28 0.03 4.26
C TRP A 54 2.58 0.77 4.65
N PRO A 55 3.30 0.41 5.74
CA PRO A 55 4.61 0.99 6.04
C PRO A 55 5.56 1.08 4.83
N THR A 56 5.68 -0.01 4.06
CA THR A 56 6.51 -0.06 2.84
C THR A 56 5.99 0.90 1.77
N PHE A 57 4.69 0.89 1.48
CA PHE A 57 4.07 1.77 0.47
C PHE A 57 4.27 3.26 0.81
N LEU A 58 4.04 3.64 2.07
CA LEU A 58 4.07 5.03 2.48
C LEU A 58 5.52 5.56 2.50
N SER A 59 6.50 4.77 2.91
CA SER A 59 7.90 5.20 3.04
C SER A 59 8.79 4.91 1.83
N GLY A 60 8.41 3.97 0.96
CA GLY A 60 9.26 3.46 -0.12
C GLY A 60 10.42 2.59 0.39
N VAL A 61 10.39 2.15 1.65
CA VAL A 61 11.47 1.41 2.31
C VAL A 61 11.03 -0.02 2.58
N SER A 62 11.96 -0.98 2.50
CA SER A 62 11.62 -2.41 2.64
C SER A 62 11.27 -2.82 4.09
N PRO A 63 10.54 -3.92 4.30
CA PRO A 63 10.25 -4.45 5.64
C PRO A 63 11.51 -4.71 6.47
N ALA A 64 12.59 -5.18 5.84
CA ALA A 64 13.86 -5.43 6.51
C ALA A 64 14.51 -4.15 7.08
N GLN A 65 14.29 -3.01 6.42
CA GLN A 65 14.83 -1.72 6.86
C GLN A 65 13.92 -1.06 7.88
N HIS A 66 12.61 -1.07 7.66
CA HIS A 66 11.69 -0.39 8.56
C HIS A 66 11.21 -1.25 9.73
N GLY A 67 11.52 -2.54 9.78
CA GLY A 67 11.37 -3.40 10.97
C GLY A 67 9.94 -3.70 11.43
N ARG A 68 8.92 -3.34 10.63
CA ARG A 68 7.49 -3.57 10.95
C ARG A 68 7.03 -4.80 10.19
N TYR A 69 6.79 -5.89 10.90
CA TYR A 69 6.42 -7.18 10.30
C TYR A 69 4.98 -7.60 10.64
N TRP A 70 4.50 -7.21 11.82
CA TRP A 70 3.16 -7.53 12.31
C TRP A 70 2.56 -6.35 13.08
N ALA A 71 1.23 -6.36 13.30
CA ALA A 71 0.56 -5.34 14.10
C ALA A 71 0.98 -5.40 15.59
N GLN A 72 1.16 -6.61 16.11
CA GLN A 72 1.55 -6.90 17.49
C GLN A 72 2.91 -7.61 17.51
N GLN A 73 3.97 -6.84 17.42
CA GLN A 73 5.33 -7.38 17.33
C GLN A 73 6.02 -7.38 18.69
N ILE A 74 6.65 -8.50 19.04
CA ILE A 74 7.51 -8.60 20.22
C ILE A 74 8.77 -7.76 19.97
N GLN A 75 9.18 -6.96 20.95
CA GLN A 75 10.45 -6.25 20.89
C GLN A 75 11.59 -7.28 20.96
N PRO A 76 12.54 -7.27 20.00
CA PRO A 76 13.69 -8.18 20.03
C PRO A 76 14.44 -8.11 21.37
N GLY A 77 14.74 -9.28 21.94
CA GLY A 77 15.41 -9.39 23.25
C GLY A 77 14.47 -9.26 24.46
N THR A 78 13.16 -9.17 24.25
CA THR A 78 12.17 -9.14 25.33
C THR A 78 10.99 -10.09 25.03
N TYR A 79 10.04 -10.19 25.96
CA TYR A 79 8.73 -10.82 25.77
C TYR A 79 7.59 -9.81 25.68
N GLU A 80 7.94 -8.52 25.51
CA GLU A 80 6.98 -7.43 25.53
C GLU A 80 6.55 -7.06 24.11
N ILE A 81 5.25 -6.86 23.92
CA ILE A 81 4.69 -6.22 22.73
C ILE A 81 4.68 -4.71 23.01
N LYS A 82 5.44 -3.94 22.25
CA LYS A 82 5.47 -2.48 22.36
C LYS A 82 4.91 -1.81 21.11
N PRO A 83 4.35 -0.59 21.24
CA PRO A 83 4.03 0.23 20.10
C PRO A 83 5.26 0.38 19.19
N PHE A 84 5.08 0.08 17.91
CA PHE A 84 6.15 0.18 16.94
C PHE A 84 6.33 1.64 16.53
N GLY A 85 7.49 2.21 16.82
CA GLY A 85 7.87 3.53 16.30
C GLY A 85 8.26 3.44 14.83
N PHE A 86 7.67 4.27 13.97
CA PHE A 86 7.96 4.31 12.54
C PHE A 86 8.69 5.61 12.18
N PRO A 87 10.04 5.63 12.17
CA PRO A 87 10.83 6.85 11.94
C PRO A 87 11.02 7.18 10.47
N TRP A 88 10.28 6.53 9.56
CA TRP A 88 10.40 6.77 8.13
C TRP A 88 9.39 7.79 7.67
N GLU A 89 9.88 8.77 6.92
CA GLU A 89 9.04 9.81 6.38
C GLU A 89 8.19 9.27 5.21
N PRO A 90 6.87 9.53 5.21
CA PRO A 90 6.05 9.20 4.07
C PRO A 90 6.35 10.05 2.82
N PHE A 91 6.26 9.46 1.63
CA PHE A 91 6.63 10.12 0.38
C PHE A 91 5.83 11.42 0.09
N TRP A 92 4.60 11.54 0.59
CA TRP A 92 3.79 12.76 0.39
C TRP A 92 4.35 13.97 1.13
N ASN A 93 5.09 13.80 2.22
CA ASN A 93 5.76 14.92 2.90
C ASN A 93 6.88 15.48 2.03
N VAL A 94 7.65 14.60 1.37
CA VAL A 94 8.69 14.98 0.41
C VAL A 94 8.08 15.77 -0.75
N LEU A 95 6.97 15.27 -1.32
CA LEU A 95 6.24 15.95 -2.38
C LEU A 95 5.66 17.30 -1.92
N SER A 96 5.16 17.39 -0.69
CA SER A 96 4.61 18.62 -0.13
C SER A 96 5.69 19.69 0.05
N ARG A 97 6.88 19.32 0.55
CA ARG A 97 8.03 20.25 0.62
C ARG A 97 8.50 20.71 -0.76
N ALA A 98 8.31 19.89 -1.79
CA ALA A 98 8.55 20.27 -3.19
C ALA A 98 7.43 21.14 -3.79
N GLY A 99 6.47 21.62 -3.00
CA GLY A 99 5.39 22.50 -3.44
C GLY A 99 4.24 21.79 -4.15
N ARG A 100 4.12 20.45 -4.04
CA ARG A 100 3.00 19.69 -4.60
C ARG A 100 1.85 19.63 -3.60
N ASN A 101 0.62 19.82 -4.07
CA ASN A 101 -0.57 19.58 -3.26
C ASN A 101 -0.89 18.08 -3.25
N VAL A 102 -0.82 17.44 -2.07
CA VAL A 102 -1.01 15.99 -1.91
C VAL A 102 -2.10 15.73 -0.87
N PRO A 103 -3.39 15.89 -1.23
CA PRO A 103 -4.48 15.47 -0.37
C PRO A 103 -4.50 13.93 -0.31
N TRP A 104 -4.66 13.38 0.89
CA TRP A 104 -4.87 11.95 1.09
C TRP A 104 -6.08 11.73 1.99
N VAL A 105 -6.74 10.60 1.78
CA VAL A 105 -7.89 10.14 2.57
C VAL A 105 -7.71 8.65 2.80
N ILE A 106 -7.98 8.20 4.03
CA ILE A 106 -8.07 6.79 4.36
C ILE A 106 -9.55 6.49 4.57
N LEU A 107 -10.07 5.53 3.81
CA LEU A 107 -11.40 4.98 3.98
C LEU A 107 -11.24 3.58 4.52
N ILE A 108 -11.79 3.33 5.71
CA ILE A 108 -11.82 2.02 6.35
C ILE A 108 -13.28 1.56 6.25
N PHE A 109 -13.53 0.47 5.53
CA PHE A 109 -14.84 -0.17 5.39
C PHE A 109 -14.83 -1.51 6.12
#